data_AF-A0A956TK60-F1
#
_entry.id   AF-A0A956TK60-F1
#
_cell.length_a   1.000
_cell.length_b   1.000
_cell.length_c   1.000
_cell.angle_alpha   90.00
_cell.angle_beta   90.00
_cell.angle_gamma   90.00
#
_symmetry.space_group_name_H-M   'P 1'
#
loop_
_entity.id
_entity.type
_entity.pdbx_description
1 polymer ?
#
loop_
_entity_poly.entity_id
_entity_poly.type
_entity_poly.pdbx_seq_one_letter_code
_entity_poly.pdbx_strand_id
1 'polypeptide(L)' 'MAHAADSSNAHAEEQRPWIKQLTTHVIAAELNLTFFAARKGKDSPEYQNALKEFATVWYLLKQNRHRDEFVKEIVA' A
#
# COMPACT_ATOMS: atom_id res chain seq x y z
N MET A 1 29.80 -3.07 29.55
CA MET A 1 29.56 -3.41 28.14
C MET A 1 28.32 -4.29 28.05
N ALA A 2 27.19 -3.73 27.61
CA ALA A 2 25.98 -4.46 27.24
C ALA A 2 25.13 -3.55 26.34
N HIS A 3 25.67 -3.24 25.16
CA HIS A 3 24.91 -2.64 24.06
C HIS A 3 24.66 -3.73 23.03
N ALA A 4 23.52 -3.65 22.32
CA ALA A 4 23.21 -4.33 21.05
C ALA A 4 22.17 -5.46 21.04
N ALA A 5 21.16 -5.47 21.93
CA ALA A 5 19.98 -6.32 21.73
C ALA A 5 18.66 -5.56 21.46
N ASP A 6 18.55 -4.30 21.89
CA ASP A 6 17.27 -3.55 21.81
C ASP A 6 17.09 -2.69 20.54
N SER A 7 18.17 -2.44 19.79
CA SER A 7 18.12 -1.51 18.64
C SER A 7 17.57 -2.13 17.36
N SER A 8 17.46 -3.46 17.28
CA SER A 8 16.99 -4.14 16.07
C SER A 8 15.45 -4.15 15.96
N ASN A 9 14.75 -4.10 17.10
CA ASN A 9 13.28 -4.12 17.14
C ASN A 9 12.66 -2.73 16.95
N ALA A 10 13.28 -1.68 17.50
CA ALA A 10 12.83 -0.29 17.34
C ALA A 10 12.94 0.21 15.88
N HIS A 11 13.92 -0.29 15.12
CA HIS A 11 14.08 0.06 13.71
C HIS A 11 13.07 -0.64 12.78
N ALA A 12 12.49 -1.75 13.24
CA ALA A 12 11.37 -2.36 12.57
C ALA A 12 10.06 -1.60 12.85
N GLU A 13 9.88 -0.95 14.00
CA GLU A 13 8.65 -0.17 14.27
C GLU A 13 8.61 1.20 13.57
N GLU A 14 9.77 1.69 13.12
CA GLU A 14 9.90 2.80 12.16
C GLU A 14 9.53 2.39 10.72
N GLN A 15 8.72 1.32 10.58
CA GLN A 15 8.29 0.73 9.32
C GLN A 15 7.50 1.73 8.45
N ARG A 16 8.29 2.39 7.59
CA ARG A 16 7.99 2.82 6.23
C ARG A 16 6.74 3.70 6.12
N PRO A 17 6.87 5.01 6.42
CA PRO A 17 5.80 6.01 6.23
C PRO A 17 5.08 5.90 4.88
N TRP A 18 5.79 5.48 3.84
CA TRP A 18 5.25 5.28 2.50
C TRP A 18 4.27 4.09 2.37
N ILE A 19 4.40 3.01 3.16
CA ILE A 19 3.44 1.89 3.17
C ILE A 19 2.12 2.36 3.77
N LYS A 20 2.18 3.12 4.88
CA LYS A 20 0.99 3.73 5.49
C LYS A 20 0.31 4.69 4.51
N GLN A 21 1.08 5.53 3.83
CA GLN A 21 0.55 6.42 2.77
C GLN A 21 -0.08 5.66 1.61
N LEU A 22 0.58 4.62 1.08
CA LEU A 22 0.03 3.79 0.00
C LEU A 22 -1.25 3.08 0.44
N THR A 23 -1.32 2.59 1.67
CA THR A 23 -2.53 1.95 2.22
C THR A 23 -3.68 2.95 2.28
N THR A 24 -3.43 4.18 2.76
CA THR A 24 -4.43 5.25 2.75
C THR A 24 -4.89 5.58 1.33
N HIS A 25 -3.98 5.63 0.36
CA HIS A 25 -4.34 5.88 -1.04
C HIS A 25 -5.15 4.75 -1.66
N VAL A 26 -4.86 3.48 -1.34
CA VAL A 26 -5.69 2.35 -1.79
C VAL A 26 -7.12 2.49 -1.27
N ILE A 27 -7.29 2.80 0.03
CA ILE A 27 -8.62 2.97 0.64
C ILE A 27 -9.37 4.12 -0.04
N ALA A 28 -8.71 5.26 -0.27
CA ALA A 28 -9.33 6.39 -0.94
C ALA A 28 -9.76 6.05 -2.39
N ALA A 29 -8.89 5.35 -3.13
CA ALA A 29 -9.18 4.93 -4.50
C ALA A 29 -10.33 3.91 -4.55
N GLU A 30 -10.42 2.99 -3.58
CA GLU A 30 -11.52 2.02 -3.45
C GLU A 30 -12.86 2.72 -3.14
N LEU A 31 -12.86 3.72 -2.26
CA LEU A 31 -14.03 4.54 -1.96
C LEU A 31 -14.51 5.29 -3.20
N ASN A 32 -13.60 5.91 -3.94
CA ASN A 32 -13.93 6.60 -5.20
C ASN A 32 -14.48 5.62 -6.25
N LEU A 33 -13.86 4.45 -6.39
CA LEU A 33 -14.32 3.42 -7.33
C LEU A 33 -15.75 2.97 -6.99
N THR A 34 -16.03 2.73 -5.72
CA THR A 34 -17.37 2.33 -5.22
C THR A 34 -18.38 3.45 -5.42
N PHE A 35 -18.00 4.69 -5.12
CA PHE A 35 -18.83 5.87 -5.32
C PHE A 35 -19.24 6.05 -6.78
N PHE A 36 -18.28 5.99 -7.71
CA PHE A 36 -18.58 6.13 -9.14
C PHE A 36 -19.36 4.94 -9.69
N ALA A 37 -19.10 3.71 -9.21
CA ALA A 37 -19.90 2.54 -9.58
C ALA A 37 -21.38 2.74 -9.24
N ALA A 38 -21.66 3.25 -8.03
CA ALA A 38 -23.03 3.47 -7.55
C ALA A 38 -23.72 4.68 -8.21
N ARG A 39 -22.96 5.76 -8.50
CA ARG A 39 -23.54 7.04 -8.95
C ARG A 39 -23.56 7.23 -10.46
N LYS A 40 -22.59 6.65 -11.17
CA LYS A 40 -22.35 6.88 -12.60
C LYS A 40 -22.43 5.60 -13.44
N GLY A 41 -22.36 4.44 -12.80
CA GLY A 41 -22.32 3.14 -13.48
C GLY A 41 -20.91 2.75 -13.92
N LYS A 42 -20.71 1.46 -14.20
CA LYS A 42 -19.38 0.90 -14.52
C LYS A 42 -18.86 1.28 -15.91
N ASP A 43 -19.73 1.75 -16.79
CA ASP A 43 -19.35 2.17 -18.14
C ASP A 43 -18.99 3.66 -18.20
N SER A 44 -19.10 4.38 -17.07
CA SER A 44 -18.78 5.81 -17.02
C SER A 44 -17.26 6.05 -17.11
N PRO A 45 -16.82 7.12 -17.80
CA PRO A 45 -15.41 7.50 -17.82
C PRO A 45 -14.83 7.72 -16.42
N GLU A 46 -15.62 8.25 -15.49
CA GLU A 46 -15.20 8.48 -14.09
C GLU A 46 -14.94 7.16 -13.36
N TYR A 47 -15.80 6.15 -13.53
CA TYR A 47 -15.56 4.82 -12.96
C TYR A 47 -14.32 4.17 -13.57
N GLN A 48 -14.15 4.25 -14.89
CA GLN A 48 -12.99 3.69 -15.58
C GLN A 48 -11.68 4.34 -15.13
N ASN A 49 -11.69 5.65 -14.89
CA ASN A 49 -10.53 6.37 -14.35
C ASN A 49 -10.25 5.97 -12.90
N ALA A 50 -11.28 5.89 -12.04
CA ALA A 50 -11.12 5.43 -10.66
C ALA A 50 -10.62 3.98 -10.58
N LEU A 51 -11.03 3.12 -11.53
CA LEU A 51 -10.58 1.74 -11.61
C LEU A 51 -9.09 1.65 -11.95
N LYS A 52 -8.62 2.47 -12.89
CA LYS A 52 -7.19 2.58 -13.23
C LYS A 52 -6.37 3.07 -12.04
N GLU A 53 -6.86 4.08 -11.33
CA GLU A 53 -6.20 4.61 -10.13
C GLU A 53 -6.09 3.54 -9.05
N PHE A 54 -7.21 2.90 -8.69
CA PHE A 54 -7.23 1.81 -7.72
C PHE A 54 -6.28 0.68 -8.09
N ALA A 55 -6.34 0.18 -9.34
CA ALA A 55 -5.49 -0.89 -9.81
C ALA A 55 -3.99 -0.52 -9.74
N THR A 56 -3.65 0.74 -10.05
CA THR A 56 -2.27 1.24 -10.01
C THR A 56 -1.74 1.25 -8.58
N VAL A 57 -2.47 1.86 -7.64
CA VAL A 57 -2.01 1.96 -6.25
C VAL A 57 -1.99 0.59 -5.57
N TRP A 58 -2.98 -0.27 -5.85
CA TRP A 58 -3.00 -1.65 -5.37
C TRP A 58 -1.79 -2.46 -5.85
N TYR A 59 -1.44 -2.35 -7.14
CA TYR A 59 -0.27 -3.00 -7.70
C TYR A 59 1.03 -2.53 -7.02
N LEU A 60 1.18 -1.21 -6.83
CA LEU A 60 2.32 -0.63 -6.12
C LEU A 60 2.42 -1.16 -4.69
N LEU A 61 1.31 -1.25 -3.96
CA LEU A 61 1.29 -1.80 -2.60
C LEU A 61 1.72 -3.28 -2.58
N LYS A 62 1.22 -4.09 -3.53
CA LYS A 62 1.56 -5.52 -3.63
C LYS A 62 3.04 -5.76 -3.96
N GLN A 63 3.58 -5.04 -4.94
CA GLN A 63 5.01 -5.13 -5.31
C GLN A 63 5.92 -4.82 -4.12
N ASN A 64 5.54 -3.83 -3.34
CA ASN A 64 6.28 -3.39 -2.18
C ASN A 64 6.24 -4.39 -1.00
N ARG A 65 5.13 -5.10 -0.80
CA ARG A 65 5.06 -6.19 0.19
C ARG A 65 6.01 -7.34 -0.16
N HIS A 66 6.04 -7.75 -1.44
CA HIS A 66 6.96 -8.79 -1.89
C HIS A 66 8.43 -8.38 -1.79
N ARG A 67 8.75 -7.10 -2.02
CA ARG A 67 10.11 -6.58 -1.81
C ARG A 67 10.52 -6.64 -0.35
N ASP A 68 9.61 -6.34 0.57
CA ASP A 68 9.87 -6.40 2.01
C ASP A 68 10.04 -7.85 2.50
N GLU A 69 9.27 -8.79 1.95
CA GLU A 69 9.43 -10.23 2.18
C GLU A 69 10.79 -10.72 1.69
N PHE A 70 11.20 -10.36 0.47
CA PHE A 70 12.50 -10.72 -0.11
C PHE A 70 13.69 -10.16 0.68
N VAL A 71 13.60 -8.90 1.13
CA VAL A 71 14.65 -8.29 1.98
C VAL A 71 14.75 -9.00 3.32
N LYS A 72 13.62 -9.40 3.92
CA LYS A 72 13.62 -10.19 5.16
C LYS A 72 14.25 -11.57 4.95
N GLU A 73 14.03 -12.22 3.82
CA GLU A 73 14.63 -13.53 3.49
C GLU A 73 16.14 -13.45 3.28
N ILE A 74 16.66 -12.36 2.71
CA ILE A 74 18.12 -12.18 2.49
C ILE A 74 18.86 -11.80 3.78
N VAL A 75 18.23 -11.03 4.67
CA VAL A 75 18.86 -10.47 5.87
C VAL A 75 18.74 -11.42 7.09
N ALA A 76 17.82 -12.38 7.05
CA ALA A 76 17.66 -13.43 8.07
C ALA A 76 18.72 -14.53 7.92
#